data_AF-A0A2J6TV57-F1
#
_entry.id   AF-A0A2J6TV57-F1
#
_cell.length_a   1.000
_cell.length_b   1.000
_cell.length_c   1.000
_cell.angle_alpha   90.00
_cell.angle_beta   90.00
_cell.angle_gamma   90.00
#
_symmetry.space_group_name_H-M   'P 1'
#
loop_
_entity.id
_entity.type
_entity.pdbx_description
1 polymer ?
#
loop_
_entity_poly.entity_id
_entity_poly.type
_entity_poly.pdbx_seq_one_letter_code
_entity_poly.pdbx_strand_id
1 'polypeptide(L)' 'VNSANNDGKTPLHLATEAGHELIVKLLLKKGAAESVNLANNNGKTPLHLATKAGYESVVKLLVILSSE' A
#
# COMPACT_ATOMS: atom_id res chain seq x y z
N VAL A 1 -0.74 12.25 -4.43
CA VAL A 1 -0.23 11.11 -3.64
C VAL A 1 -0.48 9.74 -4.28
N ASN A 2 -1.32 9.65 -5.33
CA ASN A 2 -1.73 8.36 -5.92
C ASN A 2 -1.15 8.08 -7.31
N SER A 3 -0.29 8.96 -7.84
CA SER A 3 0.33 8.79 -9.16
C SER A 3 1.21 7.54 -9.18
N ALA A 4 1.00 6.67 -10.16
CA ALA A 4 1.81 5.47 -10.34
C ALA A 4 3.09 5.76 -11.15
N ASN A 5 4.15 5.02 -10.87
CA ASN A 5 5.35 4.99 -11.71
C ASN A 5 5.15 4.05 -12.94
N ASN A 6 6.20 3.86 -13.75
CA ASN A 6 6.15 3.00 -14.93
C ASN A 6 5.81 1.52 -14.62
N ASP A 7 6.01 1.07 -13.39
CA ASP A 7 5.66 -0.28 -12.94
C ASP A 7 4.21 -0.38 -12.40
N GLY A 8 3.44 0.70 -12.49
CA GLY A 8 2.11 0.77 -11.87
C GLY A 8 2.16 0.90 -10.34
N LYS A 9 3.33 1.17 -9.75
CA LYS A 9 3.47 1.32 -8.29
C LYS A 9 3.15 2.75 -7.88
N THR A 10 2.18 2.90 -6.98
CA THR A 10 1.90 4.16 -6.28
C THR A 10 2.88 4.37 -5.11
N PRO A 11 2.98 5.57 -4.52
CA PRO A 11 3.72 5.79 -3.28
C PRO A 11 3.34 4.81 -2.17
N LEU A 12 2.07 4.39 -2.11
CA LEU A 12 1.59 3.40 -1.15
C LEU A 12 2.19 2.00 -1.41
N HIS A 13 2.33 1.59 -2.68
CA HIS A 13 3.01 0.34 -3.02
C HIS A 13 4.46 0.36 -2.55
N LEU A 14 5.18 1.46 -2.81
CA LEU A 14 6.59 1.60 -2.46
C LEU A 14 6.81 1.61 -0.93
N ALA A 15 5.99 2.39 -0.20
CA ALA A 15 6.06 2.43 1.26
C ALA A 15 5.74 1.07 1.89
N THR A 16 4.80 0.33 1.29
CA THR A 16 4.40 -1.00 1.75
C THR A 16 5.47 -2.06 1.46
N GLU A 17 6.05 -2.05 0.26
CA GLU A 17 7.15 -2.95 -0.13
C GLU A 17 8.41 -2.73 0.73
N ALA A 18 8.64 -1.50 1.19
CA ALA A 18 9.72 -1.15 2.10
C ALA A 18 9.40 -1.41 3.59
N GLY A 19 8.15 -1.74 3.94
CA GLY A 19 7.74 -1.95 5.34
C GLY A 19 7.67 -0.66 6.19
N HIS A 20 7.61 0.51 5.55
CA HIS A 20 7.61 1.81 6.22
C HIS A 20 6.24 2.17 6.80
N GLU A 21 5.89 1.56 7.92
CA GLU A 21 4.57 1.70 8.57
C GLU A 21 4.10 3.15 8.75
N LEU A 22 4.98 4.04 9.24
CA LEU A 22 4.64 5.45 9.49
C LEU A 22 4.31 6.19 8.18
N ILE A 23 5.02 5.87 7.11
CA ILE A 23 4.79 6.47 5.78
C ILE A 23 3.48 5.94 5.20
N VAL A 24 3.21 4.63 5.35
CA VAL A 24 1.93 4.03 4.97
C VAL A 24 0.77 4.76 5.66
N LYS A 25 0.82 4.92 6.99
CA LYS A 25 -0.19 5.69 7.75
C LYS A 25 -0.36 7.12 7.24
N LEU A 26 0.75 7.82 6.97
CA LEU A 26 0.71 9.20 6.48
C LEU A 26 0.05 9.30 5.10
N LEU A 27 0.41 8.40 4.18
CA LEU A 27 -0.17 8.36 2.83
C LEU A 27 -1.68 8.09 2.87
N LEU A 28 -2.10 7.14 3.70
CA LEU A 28 -3.52 6.81 3.89
C LEU A 28 -4.31 8.01 4.39
N LYS A 29 -3.80 8.73 5.40
CA LYS A 29 -4.40 9.99 5.89
C LYS A 29 -4.44 11.11 4.85
N LYS A 30 -3.61 11.06 3.82
CA LYS A 30 -3.51 12.06 2.74
C LYS A 30 -4.35 11.72 1.51
N GLY A 31 -5.23 10.71 1.60
CA GLY A 31 -6.11 10.31 0.50
C GLY A 31 -5.57 9.18 -0.37
N ALA A 32 -4.59 8.40 0.12
CA ALA A 32 -4.17 7.17 -0.55
C ALA A 32 -5.12 5.98 -0.32
N ALA A 33 -6.21 6.16 0.45
CA ALA A 33 -7.21 5.14 0.70
C ALA A 33 -7.80 4.57 -0.61
N GLU A 34 -8.07 5.41 -1.61
CA GLU A 34 -8.56 4.94 -2.92
C GLU A 34 -7.54 4.07 -3.69
N SER A 35 -6.27 4.15 -3.31
CA SER A 35 -5.17 3.40 -3.93
C SER A 35 -4.81 2.09 -3.23
N VAL A 36 -5.46 1.76 -2.10
CA VAL A 36 -5.15 0.55 -1.30
C VAL A 36 -5.44 -0.74 -2.06
N ASN A 37 -6.39 -0.69 -2.99
CA ASN A 37 -6.82 -1.82 -3.80
C ASN A 37 -6.28 -1.77 -5.23
N LEU A 38 -5.55 -0.71 -5.61
CA LEU A 38 -4.94 -0.64 -6.94
C LEU A 38 -3.84 -1.69 -7.03
N ALA A 39 -3.85 -2.44 -8.12
CA ALA A 39 -2.79 -3.38 -8.46
C ALA A 39 -1.74 -2.69 -9.33
N ASN A 40 -0.47 -3.00 -9.08
CA ASN A 40 0.61 -2.65 -9.99
C ASN A 40 0.58 -3.53 -11.26
N ASN A 41 1.51 -3.30 -12.20
CA ASN A 41 1.55 -4.03 -13.47
C ASN A 41 1.71 -5.55 -13.32
N ASN A 42 2.18 -6.02 -12.16
CA ASN A 42 2.30 -7.44 -11.84
C ASN A 42 1.06 -8.01 -11.15
N GLY A 43 -0.06 -7.27 -11.13
CA GLY A 43 -1.29 -7.67 -10.45
C GLY A 43 -1.22 -7.62 -8.93
N LYS A 44 -0.18 -6.99 -8.34
CA LYS A 44 0.00 -6.96 -6.88
C LYS A 44 -0.50 -5.65 -6.29
N THR A 45 -1.40 -5.76 -5.33
CA THR A 45 -1.84 -4.64 -4.48
C THR A 45 -0.82 -4.38 -3.36
N PRO A 46 -0.87 -3.23 -2.67
CA PRO A 46 -0.12 -3.00 -1.45
C PRO A 46 -0.26 -4.15 -0.45
N LEU A 47 -1.48 -4.68 -0.24
CA LEU A 47 -1.70 -5.80 0.66
C LEU A 47 -0.91 -7.07 0.23
N HIS A 48 -0.88 -7.40 -1.06
CA HIS A 48 -0.06 -8.51 -1.56
C HIS A 48 1.44 -8.32 -1.30
N LEU A 49 1.93 -7.06 -1.38
CA LEU A 49 3.33 -6.74 -1.11
C LEU A 49 3.64 -6.88 0.39
N ALA A 50 2.77 -6.37 1.26
CA ALA A 50 2.91 -6.46 2.71
C ALA A 50 2.91 -7.90 3.22
N THR A 51 1.98 -8.73 2.72
CA THR A 51 1.86 -10.14 3.12
C THR A 51 3.05 -10.95 2.64
N LYS A 52 3.49 -10.75 1.39
CA LYS A 52 4.67 -11.42 0.84
C LYS A 52 5.94 -11.09 1.63
N ALA A 53 6.07 -9.85 2.10
CA ALA A 53 7.24 -9.41 2.87
C ALA A 53 7.17 -9.73 4.37
N GLY A 54 6.01 -10.18 4.88
CA GLY A 54 5.83 -10.51 6.30
C GLY A 54 5.67 -9.29 7.22
N TYR A 55 5.31 -8.12 6.69
CA TYR A 55 5.14 -6.89 7.47
C TYR A 55 3.78 -6.85 8.17
N GLU A 56 3.63 -7.62 9.24
CA GLU A 56 2.36 -7.81 9.97
C GLU A 56 1.69 -6.48 10.35
N SER A 57 2.43 -5.50 10.85
CA SER A 57 1.87 -4.18 11.21
C SER A 57 1.28 -3.45 10.00
N VAL A 58 1.94 -3.52 8.85
CA VAL A 58 1.47 -2.90 7.60
C VAL A 58 0.25 -3.64 7.06
N VAL A 59 0.24 -4.98 7.14
CA VAL A 59 -0.93 -5.80 6.79
C VAL A 59 -2.14 -5.39 7.63
N LYS A 60 -2.00 -5.30 8.95
CA LYS A 60 -3.09 -4.88 9.85
C LYS A 60 -3.65 -3.51 9.46
N LEU A 61 -2.78 -2.55 9.16
CA LEU A 61 -3.21 -1.21 8.75
C LEU A 61 -3.99 -1.21 7.44
N LEU A 62 -3.50 -1.95 6.44
CA LEU A 62 -4.15 -2.03 5.13
C LEU A 62 -5.49 -2.78 5.21
N VAL A 63 -5.59 -3.83 6.03
CA VAL A 63 -6.83 -4.60 6.21
C VAL A 63 -7.91 -3.76 6.90
N ILE A 64 -7.56 -3.01 7.95
CA ILE A 64 -8.52 -2.11 8.64
C ILE A 64 -9.12 -1.12 7.63
N LEU A 65 -8.29 -0.52 6.78
CA LEU A 65 -8.73 0.48 5.81
C LEU A 65 -9.38 -0.07 4.55
N SER A 66 -9.20 -1.36 4.24
CA SER A 66 -9.89 -2.00 3.11
C SER A 66 -11.30 -2.47 3.49
N SER A 67 -11.65 -2.41 4.78
CA SER A 67 -12.92 -2.89 5.34
C SER A 67 -13.90 -1.74 5.63
N GLU A 68 -13.52 -0.50 5.31
CA GLU A 68 -14.23 0.75 5.60
C GLU A 68 -14.61 1.45 4.28
#